data_AF-A0A6P1YGG7-F1
#
_entry.id   AF-A0A6P1YGG7-F1
#
_cell.length_a   1.000
_cell.length_b   1.000
_cell.length_c   1.000
_cell.angle_alpha   90.00
_cell.angle_beta   90.00
_cell.angle_gamma   90.00
#
_symmetry.space_group_name_H-M   'P 1'
#
loop_
_entity.id
_entity.type
_entity.pdbx_description
1 polymer ?
#
loop_
_entity_poly.entity_id
_entity_poly.type
_entity_poly.pdbx_seq_one_letter_code
_entity_poly.pdbx_strand_id
1 'polypeptide(L)' 'MQRIEQMAREICLLDLKAKGIEEPRANELADRFWPVLANEIREGLLDGTWPFTAAEIDSLAREYQQILAS' A
#
# COMPACT_ATOMS: atom_id res chain seq x y z
N MET A 1 4.69 -1.16 14.36
CA MET A 1 4.05 -0.34 13.30
C MET A 1 5.06 0.17 12.28
N GLN A 2 6.06 0.98 12.65
CA GLN A 2 7.01 1.61 11.71
C GLN A 2 7.69 0.64 10.72
N ARG A 3 8.13 -0.54 11.18
CA ARG A 3 8.74 -1.55 10.30
C ARG A 3 7.79 -2.06 9.22
N ILE A 4 6.52 -2.30 9.56
CA ILE A 4 5.52 -2.81 8.62
C ILE A 4 5.18 -1.72 7.60
N GLU A 5 5.00 -0.48 8.06
CA GLU A 5 4.76 0.67 7.20
C GLU A 5 5.91 0.87 6.20
N GLN A 6 7.16 0.83 6.68
CA GLN A 6 8.32 0.98 5.81
C GLN A 6 8.41 -0.15 4.78
N MET A 7 8.27 -1.41 5.21
CA MET A 7 8.26 -2.56 4.30
C MET A 7 7.14 -2.44 3.26
N ALA A 8 5.94 -2.04 3.68
CA ALA A 8 4.80 -1.85 2.78
C ALA A 8 5.05 -0.75 1.75
N ARG A 9 5.66 0.38 2.13
CA ARG A 9 6.08 1.43 1.20
C ARG A 9 7.11 0.91 0.19
N GLU A 10 8.12 0.18 0.66
CA GLU A 10 9.18 -0.38 -0.18
C GLU A 10 8.61 -1.35 -1.22
N ILE A 11 7.71 -2.27 -0.82
CA ILE A 11 7.04 -3.17 -1.75
C ILE A 11 6.18 -2.38 -2.75
N CYS A 12 5.44 -1.38 -2.27
CA CYS A 12 4.60 -0.56 -3.14
C CYS A 12 5.43 0.16 -4.21
N LEU A 13 6.59 0.70 -3.84
CA LEU A 13 7.53 1.31 -4.78
C LEU A 13 8.05 0.32 -5.81
N LEU A 14 8.37 -0.92 -5.41
CA LEU A 14 8.83 -1.95 -6.33
C LEU A 14 7.75 -2.32 -7.35
N ASP A 15 6.51 -2.50 -6.92
CA ASP A 15 5.37 -2.80 -7.81
C ASP A 15 5.11 -1.66 -8.80
N LEU A 16 5.15 -0.41 -8.33
CA LEU A 16 4.96 0.78 -9.16
C LEU A 16 6.09 0.94 -10.20
N LYS A 17 7.34 0.74 -9.78
CA LYS A 17 8.50 0.77 -10.69
C LYS A 17 8.45 -0.37 -11.71
N ALA A 18 7.99 -1.55 -11.32
CA ALA A 18 7.78 -2.67 -12.26
C ALA A 18 6.70 -2.35 -13.32
N LYS A 19 5.82 -1.39 -13.06
CA LYS A 19 4.82 -0.86 -14.01
C LYS A 19 5.31 0.36 -14.79
N GLY A 20 6.57 0.75 -14.64
CA GLY A 20 7.14 1.93 -15.31
C GLY A 20 6.64 3.25 -14.74
N ILE A 21 6.08 3.25 -13.52
CA ILE A 21 5.73 4.48 -12.82
C ILE A 21 6.99 4.99 -12.11
N GLU A 22 7.45 6.14 -12.57
CA GLU A 22 8.67 6.79 -12.09
C GLU A 22 8.40 7.85 -11.02
N GLU A 23 9.48 8.34 -10.41
CA GLU A 23 9.44 9.44 -9.44
C GLU A 23 9.12 10.78 -10.14
N PRO A 24 8.39 11.71 -9.48
CA PRO A 24 7.94 11.67 -8.07
C PRO A 24 6.65 10.87 -7.86
N ARG A 25 5.97 10.47 -8.94
CA ARG A 25 4.64 9.85 -8.88
C ARG A 25 4.64 8.53 -8.12
N ALA A 26 5.68 7.71 -8.29
CA ALA A 26 5.84 6.47 -7.54
C ALA A 26 5.83 6.69 -6.02
N ASN A 27 6.51 7.73 -5.54
CA ASN A 27 6.59 8.05 -4.10
C ASN A 27 5.23 8.50 -3.55
N GLU A 28 4.51 9.36 -4.29
CA GLU A 28 3.15 9.78 -3.91
C GLU A 28 2.18 8.60 -3.80
N LEU A 29 2.25 7.67 -4.75
CA LEU A 29 1.41 6.48 -4.76
C LEU A 29 1.80 5.52 -3.64
N ALA A 30 3.09 5.33 -3.38
CA ALA A 30 3.55 4.50 -2.27
C ALA A 30 3.09 5.04 -0.90
N ASP A 31 3.15 6.36 -0.69
CA ASP A 31 2.64 7.00 0.52
C ASP A 31 1.12 6.87 0.69
N ARG A 32 0.40 6.74 -0.41
CA ARG A 32 -1.06 6.54 -0.40
C ARG A 32 -1.46 5.08 -0.21
N PHE A 33 -0.76 4.13 -0.84
CA PHE A 33 -1.18 2.74 -0.98
C PHE A 33 -0.45 1.75 -0.06
N TRP A 34 0.58 2.17 0.68
CA TRP A 34 1.21 1.33 1.71
C TRP A 34 0.22 0.66 2.69
N PRO A 35 -0.95 1.24 3.06
CA PRO A 35 -1.87 0.59 3.98
C PRO A 35 -2.40 -0.74 3.45
N VAL A 36 -2.56 -0.87 2.13
CA VAL A 36 -3.02 -2.11 1.47
C VAL A 36 -2.01 -3.23 1.74
N LEU A 37 -0.75 -2.98 1.41
CA LEU A 37 0.31 -3.98 1.58
C LEU A 37 0.62 -4.24 3.05
N ALA A 38 0.53 -3.22 3.91
CA ALA A 38 0.67 -3.40 5.35
C ALA A 38 -0.46 -4.27 5.93
N ASN A 39 -1.69 -4.17 5.42
CA ASN A 39 -2.78 -5.04 5.82
C ASN A 39 -2.54 -6.49 5.40
N GLU A 40 -1.99 -6.71 4.20
CA GLU A 40 -1.59 -8.05 3.72
C GLU A 40 -0.47 -8.66 4.56
N ILE A 41 0.59 -7.89 4.87
CA ILE A 41 1.70 -8.32 5.73
C ILE A 41 1.20 -8.69 7.14
N ARG A 42 0.19 -7.99 7.65
CA ARG A 42 -0.41 -8.23 8.97
C ARG A 42 -1.43 -9.37 8.98
N GLU A 43 -1.75 -9.96 7.82
CA GLU A 43 -2.80 -10.97 7.65
C GLU A 43 -4.15 -10.51 8.25
N GLY A 44 -4.45 -9.21 8.23
CA GLY A 44 -5.68 -8.65 8.80
C GLY A 44 -5.74 -8.56 10.34
N LEU A 45 -4.63 -8.79 11.06
CA LEU A 45 -4.59 -8.60 12.52
C LEU A 45 -4.69 -7.12 12.89
N LEU A 46 -5.83 -6.74 13.47
CA LEU A 46 -6.08 -5.41 14.05
C LEU A 46 -5.67 -5.42 15.53
N ASP A 47 -4.47 -4.91 15.83
CA ASP A 47 -3.92 -4.78 17.19
C ASP A 47 -4.42 -3.51 17.92
N GLY A 48 -5.52 -2.91 17.46
CA GLY A 48 -6.07 -1.65 17.98
C GLY A 48 -5.22 -0.40 17.68
N THR A 49 -4.04 -0.56 17.07
CA THR A 49 -3.17 0.55 16.67
C THR A 49 -3.26 0.90 15.19
N TRP A 50 -4.05 0.13 14.43
CA TRP A 50 -4.25 0.30 13.00
C TRP A 50 -5.23 1.44 12.71
N PRO A 51 -4.80 2.52 12.03
CA PRO A 51 -5.64 3.70 11.86
C PRO A 51 -6.62 3.60 10.67
N PHE A 52 -6.56 2.51 9.89
CA PHE A 52 -7.42 2.30 8.73
C PHE A 52 -8.50 1.27 9.00
N THR A 53 -9.71 1.55 8.57
CA THR A 53 -10.83 0.62 8.59
C THR A 53 -10.74 -0.39 7.44
N ALA A 54 -11.40 -1.54 7.58
CA ALA A 54 -11.48 -2.52 6.49
C ALA A 54 -12.05 -1.93 5.19
N ALA A 55 -13.05 -1.03 5.29
CA ALA A 55 -13.64 -0.37 4.13
C ALA A 55 -12.65 0.57 3.41
N GLU A 56 -11.80 1.29 4.15
CA GLU A 56 -10.75 2.12 3.56
C GLU A 56 -9.70 1.27 2.85
N ILE A 57 -9.28 0.16 3.47
CA ILE A 57 -8.35 -0.79 2.86
C ILE A 57 -8.94 -1.39 1.58
N ASP A 58 -10.21 -1.81 1.59
CA ASP A 58 -10.88 -2.36 0.40
C ASP A 58 -10.98 -1.32 -0.72
N SER A 59 -11.25 -0.06 -0.39
CA SER A 59 -11.28 1.03 -1.38
C SER A 59 -9.91 1.26 -1.99
N LEU A 60 -8.88 1.39 -1.15
CA LEU A 60 -7.50 1.59 -1.60
C LEU A 60 -6.99 0.40 -2.42
N ALA A 61 -7.34 -0.83 -2.04
CA ALA A 61 -6.95 -2.04 -2.74
C ALA A 61 -7.51 -2.07 -4.17
N ARG A 62 -8.78 -1.67 -4.36
CA ARG A 62 -9.39 -1.58 -5.70
C ARG A 62 -8.68 -0.56 -6.58
N GLU A 63 -8.40 0.64 -6.05
CA GLU A 63 -7.67 1.68 -6.77
C GLU A 63 -6.24 1.23 -7.12
N TYR A 64 -5.56 0.59 -6.17
CA TYR A 64 -4.21 0.10 -6.37
C TYR A 64 -4.14 -0.98 -7.45
N GLN A 65 -5.08 -1.94 -7.44
CA GLN A 65 -5.19 -2.97 -8.46
C GLN A 65 -5.46 -2.39 -9.86
N GLN A 66 -6.24 -1.31 -9.96
CA GLN A 66 -6.46 -0.63 -11.24
C GLN A 66 -5.18 -0.01 -11.79
N ILE A 67 -4.35 0.57 -10.93
CA ILE A 67 -3.05 1.14 -11.32
C ILE A 67 -2.08 0.04 -11.77
N LEU A 68 -2.09 -1.11 -11.09
CA LEU A 68 -1.22 -2.23 -11.47
C LEU A 68 -1.73 -2.98 -12.71
N ALA A 69 -3.02 -2.88 -13.05
CA ALA A 69 -3.60 -3.54 -14.20
C ALA A 69 -3.46 -2.74 -15.52
N SER A 70 -3.12 -1.44 -15.45
CA SER A 70 -2.78 -0.61 -16.61
C SER A 70 -1.38 -0.88 -17.13
#